data_AF-A0A7V4JQ70-F1
#
_entry.id   AF-A0A7V4JQ70-F1
#
_cell.length_a   1.000
_cell.length_b   1.000
_cell.length_c   1.000
_cell.angle_alpha   90.00
_cell.angle_beta   90.00
_cell.angle_gamma   90.00
#
_symmetry.space_group_name_H-M   'P 1'
#
loop_
_entity.id
_entity.type
_entity.pdbx_description
1 polymer ?
#
loop_
_entity_poly.entity_id
_entity_poly.type
_entity_poly.pdbx_seq_one_letter_code
_entity_poly.pdbx_strand_id
1 'polypeptide(L)'
;FGVLSEQFNPLALAIALNCSFVARGFSGDIEHLKGLIKEAVNHKGFALIDILQPCVSFNKINTFEWYRERVYKLPDDYNPEDRFLAFQKSLEWGERIPIGVIYKTKKPTLEEQIPVIKNLSLVKQDFDINRIDSILQNFY
;
A
#
# COMPACT_ATOMS: atom_id res chain seq x y z
N PHE A 1 -27.72 8.12 18.83
CA PHE A 1 -26.58 8.97 18.42
C PHE A 1 -25.61 8.10 17.61
N GLY A 2 -25.07 8.63 16.51
CA GLY A 2 -24.18 7.89 15.59
C GLY A 2 -22.69 8.10 15.91
N VAL A 3 -21.81 7.84 14.93
CA VAL A 3 -20.37 8.15 15.02
C VAL A 3 -20.17 9.66 14.84
N LEU A 4 -19.44 10.29 15.76
CA LEU A 4 -19.21 11.75 15.76
C LEU A 4 -17.88 12.15 15.12
N SER A 5 -16.93 11.22 15.02
CA SER A 5 -15.62 11.45 14.42
C SER A 5 -15.66 11.33 12.90
N GLU A 6 -14.81 12.09 12.23
CA GLU A 6 -14.55 11.90 10.80
C GLU A 6 -13.88 10.55 10.52
N GLN A 7 -14.07 10.05 9.29
CA GLN A 7 -13.47 8.80 8.85
C GLN A 7 -12.01 9.02 8.45
N PHE A 8 -11.14 8.08 8.84
CA PHE A 8 -9.77 8.07 8.41
C PHE A 8 -9.67 7.60 6.94
N ASN A 9 -8.97 8.36 6.10
CA ASN A 9 -8.74 8.00 4.70
C ASN A 9 -7.33 7.38 4.53
N PRO A 10 -7.21 6.04 4.40
CA PRO A 10 -5.92 5.38 4.29
C PRO A 10 -5.17 5.72 3.00
N LEU A 11 -5.90 5.93 1.89
CA LEU A 11 -5.30 6.28 0.61
C LEU A 11 -4.69 7.68 0.65
N ALA A 12 -5.44 8.67 1.13
CA ALA A 12 -4.97 10.05 1.22
C ALA A 12 -3.71 10.14 2.09
N LEU A 13 -3.67 9.44 3.23
CA LEU A 13 -2.48 9.38 4.07
C LEU A 13 -1.30 8.73 3.31
N ALA A 14 -1.51 7.57 2.68
CA ALA A 14 -0.44 6.87 1.97
C ALA A 14 0.16 7.73 0.83
N ILE A 15 -0.69 8.44 0.10
CA ILE A 15 -0.27 9.36 -0.96
C ILE A 15 0.45 10.58 -0.36
N ALA A 16 -0.01 11.15 0.75
CA ALA A 16 0.66 12.24 1.46
C ALA A 16 2.03 11.83 2.01
N LEU A 17 2.20 10.58 2.43
CA LEU A 17 3.49 9.99 2.84
C LEU A 17 4.34 9.51 1.66
N ASN A 18 3.89 9.73 0.42
CA ASN A 18 4.58 9.36 -0.80
C ASN A 18 4.89 7.86 -0.89
N CYS A 19 3.97 6.99 -0.45
CA CYS A 19 4.06 5.55 -0.62
C CYS A 19 4.20 5.21 -2.11
N SER A 20 5.03 4.21 -2.44
CA SER A 20 5.39 3.92 -3.84
C SER A 20 4.33 3.18 -4.64
N PHE A 21 3.36 2.58 -3.96
CA PHE A 21 2.22 1.91 -4.56
C PHE A 21 1.03 2.03 -3.60
N VAL A 22 -0.07 2.57 -4.10
CA VAL A 22 -1.32 2.78 -3.35
C VAL A 22 -2.47 2.38 -4.26
N ALA A 23 -3.25 1.40 -3.83
CA ALA A 23 -4.39 0.89 -4.57
C ALA A 23 -5.62 0.74 -3.67
N ARG A 24 -6.80 0.70 -4.28
CA ARG A 24 -8.05 0.31 -3.61
C ARG A 24 -8.69 -0.85 -4.34
N GLY A 25 -9.10 -1.87 -3.59
CA GLY A 25 -9.80 -3.04 -4.10
C GLY A 25 -11.15 -3.23 -3.41
N PHE A 26 -11.97 -4.13 -3.96
CA PHE A 26 -13.24 -4.51 -3.36
C PHE A 26 -13.32 -6.03 -3.29
N SER A 27 -13.62 -6.58 -2.12
CA SER A 27 -13.65 -8.04 -1.91
C SER A 27 -14.74 -8.74 -2.72
N GLY A 28 -15.76 -8.01 -3.20
CA GLY A 28 -16.79 -8.55 -4.09
C GLY A 28 -16.38 -8.67 -5.56
N ASP A 29 -15.24 -8.10 -5.99
CA ASP A 29 -14.65 -8.29 -7.31
C ASP A 29 -13.30 -9.02 -7.18
N ILE A 30 -13.39 -10.35 -7.07
CA ILE A 30 -12.28 -11.25 -6.71
C ILE A 30 -11.14 -11.19 -7.74
N GLU A 31 -11.45 -11.25 -9.04
CA GLU A 31 -10.41 -11.27 -10.07
C GLU A 31 -9.67 -9.93 -10.16
N HIS A 32 -10.39 -8.81 -10.02
CA HIS A 32 -9.74 -7.50 -9.93
C HIS A 32 -8.84 -7.39 -8.70
N LEU A 33 -9.34 -7.78 -7.52
CA LEU A 33 -8.57 -7.73 -6.27
C LEU A 33 -7.32 -8.62 -6.33
N LYS A 34 -7.44 -9.83 -6.88
CA LYS A 34 -6.31 -10.73 -7.13
C LYS A 34 -5.27 -10.09 -8.05
N GLY A 35 -5.71 -9.40 -9.11
CA GLY A 35 -4.83 -8.62 -9.98
C GLY A 35 -4.03 -7.56 -9.22
N LEU A 36 -4.72 -6.76 -8.39
CA LEU A 36 -4.09 -5.72 -7.57
C LEU A 36 -3.08 -6.29 -6.57
N ILE A 37 -3.42 -7.38 -5.88
CA ILE A 37 -2.51 -8.03 -4.94
C ILE A 37 -1.26 -8.56 -5.67
N LYS A 38 -1.43 -9.18 -6.83
CA LYS A 38 -0.28 -9.62 -7.65
C LYS A 38 0.60 -8.44 -8.06
N GLU A 39 0.01 -7.32 -8.48
CA GLU A 39 0.78 -6.14 -8.85
C GLU A 39 1.54 -5.56 -7.66
N ALA A 40 0.90 -5.47 -6.49
CA ALA A 40 1.52 -4.98 -5.26
C ALA A 40 2.69 -5.87 -4.79
N VAL A 41 2.54 -7.20 -4.87
CA VAL A 41 3.63 -8.14 -4.50
C VAL A 41 4.83 -8.00 -5.45
N ASN A 42 4.58 -7.74 -6.73
CA ASN A 42 5.65 -7.52 -7.72
C ASN A 42 6.21 -6.09 -7.69
N HIS A 43 5.60 -5.18 -6.93
CA HIS A 43 6.06 -3.81 -6.83
C HIS A 43 7.32 -3.73 -5.97
N LYS A 44 8.37 -3.10 -6.50
CA LYS A 44 9.61 -2.86 -5.76
C LYS A 44 9.46 -1.63 -4.87
N GLY A 45 9.01 -1.84 -3.64
CA GLY A 45 8.86 -0.80 -2.63
C GLY A 45 7.68 -1.07 -1.70
N PHE A 46 7.33 -0.08 -0.88
CA PHE A 46 6.16 -0.18 -0.01
C PHE A 46 4.86 -0.10 -0.84
N ALA A 47 3.96 -1.05 -0.62
CA ALA A 47 2.66 -1.14 -1.27
C ALA A 47 1.52 -1.19 -0.23
N LEU A 48 0.52 -0.33 -0.41
CA LEU A 48 -0.71 -0.31 0.38
C LEU A 48 -1.90 -0.62 -0.53
N ILE A 49 -2.74 -1.58 -0.11
CA ILE A 49 -4.03 -1.86 -0.75
C ILE A 49 -5.13 -1.66 0.29
N ASP A 50 -5.98 -0.65 0.08
CA ASP A 50 -7.21 -0.43 0.82
C ASP A 50 -8.30 -1.38 0.27
N ILE A 51 -8.69 -2.40 1.04
CA ILE A 51 -9.68 -3.40 0.57
C ILE A 51 -11.03 -3.09 1.21
N LEU A 52 -11.97 -2.63 0.39
CA LEU A 52 -13.37 -2.49 0.78
C LEU A 52 -13.95 -3.89 1.03
N GLN A 53 -14.17 -4.23 2.30
CA GLN A 53 -14.62 -5.55 2.72
C GLN A 53 -15.86 -5.45 3.62
N PRO A 54 -17.05 -5.83 3.12
CA PRO A 54 -18.28 -5.82 3.91
C PRO A 54 -18.21 -6.79 5.10
N CYS A 55 -18.65 -6.33 6.28
CA CYS A 55 -18.89 -7.18 7.43
C CYS A 55 -20.38 -7.53 7.51
N VAL A 56 -20.75 -8.71 7.02
CA VAL A 56 -22.15 -9.15 6.90
C VAL A 56 -22.90 -9.19 8.25
N SER A 57 -22.17 -9.44 9.34
CA SER A 57 -22.76 -9.57 10.67
C SER A 57 -23.22 -8.23 11.25
N PHE A 58 -22.37 -7.20 11.18
CA PHE A 58 -22.56 -5.96 11.95
C PHE A 58 -22.82 -4.71 11.10
N ASN A 59 -22.15 -4.55 9.95
CA ASN A 59 -22.35 -3.35 9.12
C ASN A 59 -23.48 -3.59 8.11
N LYS A 60 -24.67 -3.08 8.43
CA LYS A 60 -25.87 -3.18 7.59
C LYS A 60 -25.99 -2.07 6.55
N ILE A 61 -25.08 -1.10 6.55
CA ILE A 61 -25.08 0.05 5.64
C ILE A 61 -24.18 -0.23 4.44
N ASN A 62 -22.89 -0.51 4.68
CA ASN A 62 -21.92 -0.76 3.62
C ASN A 62 -21.90 -2.25 3.25
N THR A 63 -22.98 -2.70 2.63
CA THR A 63 -23.17 -4.08 2.16
C THR A 63 -22.43 -4.34 0.84
N PHE A 64 -22.40 -5.60 0.40
CA PHE A 64 -21.88 -5.95 -0.91
C PHE A 64 -22.59 -5.22 -2.05
N GLU A 65 -23.92 -5.13 -1.99
CA GLU A 65 -24.74 -4.42 -2.99
C GLU A 65 -24.41 -2.93 -3.00
N TRP A 66 -24.35 -2.30 -1.82
CA TRP A 66 -24.00 -0.88 -1.68
C TRP A 66 -22.67 -0.55 -2.36
N TYR A 67 -21.64 -1.37 -2.15
CA TYR A 67 -20.36 -1.17 -2.83
C TYR A 67 -20.44 -1.48 -4.33
N ARG A 68 -21.12 -2.55 -4.77
CA ARG A 68 -21.21 -2.91 -6.20
C ARG A 68 -21.80 -1.79 -7.06
N GLU A 69 -22.76 -1.05 -6.53
CA GLU A 69 -23.36 0.09 -7.23
C GLU A 69 -22.43 1.31 -7.37
N ARG A 70 -21.46 1.45 -6.45
CA ARG A 70 -20.65 2.66 -6.28
C ARG A 70 -19.22 2.50 -6.76
N VAL A 71 -18.66 1.29 -6.67
CA VAL A 71 -17.29 1.05 -7.10
C VAL A 71 -17.19 1.12 -8.62
N TYR A 72 -16.17 1.80 -9.11
CA TYR A 72 -15.82 1.80 -10.53
C TYR A 72 -14.32 1.64 -10.70
N LYS A 73 -13.92 0.89 -11.71
CA LYS A 73 -12.50 0.73 -12.06
C LYS A 73 -12.01 2.03 -12.69
N LEU A 74 -10.85 2.51 -12.24
CA LEU A 74 -10.16 3.58 -12.94
C LEU A 74 -9.93 3.18 -14.41
N PRO A 75 -10.05 4.12 -15.36
CA PRO A 75 -9.90 3.83 -16.78
C PRO A 75 -8.43 3.55 -17.14
N ASP A 76 -8.21 2.88 -18.27
CA ASP A 76 -6.86 2.48 -18.72
C ASP A 76 -5.93 3.67 -19.04
N ASP A 77 -6.48 4.84 -19.33
CA ASP A 77 -5.76 6.09 -19.59
C ASP A 77 -5.45 6.89 -18.32
N TYR A 78 -5.86 6.41 -17.14
CA TYR A 78 -5.53 7.03 -15.87
C TYR A 78 -4.01 7.00 -15.61
N ASN A 79 -3.43 8.15 -15.25
CA ASN A 79 -2.01 8.24 -14.90
C ASN A 79 -1.80 8.09 -13.38
N PRO A 80 -1.31 6.93 -12.88
CA PRO A 80 -1.06 6.73 -11.45
C PRO A 80 0.22 7.43 -10.96
N GLU A 81 1.04 8.02 -11.83
CA GLU A 81 2.25 8.76 -11.41
C GLU A 81 1.93 10.22 -11.05
N ASP A 82 0.76 10.74 -11.46
CA ASP A 82 0.28 12.06 -11.04
C ASP A 82 -0.23 12.02 -9.59
N ARG A 83 0.63 12.50 -8.68
CA ARG A 83 0.34 12.49 -7.25
C ARG A 83 -0.84 13.38 -6.87
N PHE A 84 -1.06 14.51 -7.56
CA PHE A 84 -2.17 15.41 -7.25
C PHE A 84 -3.50 14.79 -7.68
N LEU A 85 -3.53 14.24 -8.91
CA LEU A 85 -4.69 13.51 -9.41
C LEU A 85 -5.01 12.30 -8.51
N ALA A 86 -3.98 11.55 -8.10
CA ALA A 86 -4.14 10.44 -7.18
C ALA A 86 -4.71 10.88 -5.82
N PHE A 87 -4.22 12.00 -5.27
CA PHE A 87 -4.75 12.55 -4.02
C PHE A 87 -6.22 12.95 -4.19
N GLN A 88 -6.58 13.64 -5.28
CA GLN A 88 -7.98 13.97 -5.58
C GLN A 88 -8.85 12.72 -5.69
N LYS A 89 -8.40 11.69 -6.40
CA LYS A 89 -9.13 10.41 -6.52
C LYS A 89 -9.27 9.66 -5.21
N SER A 90 -8.29 9.78 -4.31
CA SER A 90 -8.35 9.16 -2.99
C SER A 90 -9.48 9.69 -2.11
N LEU A 91 -9.91 10.93 -2.35
CA LEU A 91 -10.99 11.61 -1.62
C LEU A 91 -12.38 11.32 -2.18
N GLU A 92 -12.48 10.66 -3.35
CA GLU A 92 -13.76 10.34 -3.97
C GLU A 92 -14.49 9.24 -3.16
N TRP A 93 -15.65 9.60 -2.61
CA TRP A 93 -16.50 8.74 -1.78
C TRP A 93 -17.97 9.14 -1.91
N GLY A 94 -18.90 8.22 -1.65
CA GLY A 94 -20.34 8.43 -1.80
C GLY A 94 -20.86 7.71 -3.02
N GLU A 95 -21.41 8.44 -4.00
CA GLU A 95 -22.02 7.86 -5.21
C GLU A 95 -21.05 7.07 -6.08
N ARG A 96 -19.77 7.45 -6.06
CA ARG A 96 -18.72 6.81 -6.84
C ARG A 96 -17.49 6.59 -5.97
N ILE A 97 -16.89 5.41 -6.10
CA ILE A 97 -15.72 4.99 -5.32
C ILE A 97 -14.71 4.37 -6.29
N PRO A 98 -13.56 5.02 -6.57
CA PRO A 98 -12.58 4.48 -7.49
C PRO A 98 -11.89 3.26 -6.89
N ILE A 99 -11.76 2.20 -7.69
CA ILE A 99 -10.92 1.03 -7.41
C ILE A 99 -9.87 0.87 -8.52
N GLY A 100 -8.73 0.28 -8.19
CA GLY A 100 -7.58 0.16 -9.07
C GLY A 100 -6.30 0.67 -8.40
N VAL A 101 -5.23 0.80 -9.19
CA VAL A 101 -4.00 1.47 -8.78
C VAL A 101 -4.22 2.97 -8.81
N ILE A 102 -4.28 3.59 -7.63
CA ILE A 102 -4.58 5.02 -7.47
C ILE A 102 -3.30 5.84 -7.61
N TYR A 103 -2.20 5.36 -7.01
CA TYR A 103 -0.89 6.01 -7.07
C TYR A 103 0.22 4.97 -7.22
N LYS A 104 1.19 5.26 -8.07
CA LYS A 104 2.38 4.43 -8.25
C LYS A 104 3.56 5.32 -8.61
N THR A 105 4.68 5.10 -7.94
CA THR A 105 5.93 5.80 -8.25
C THR A 105 7.13 4.91 -7.95
N LYS A 106 8.23 5.15 -8.66
CA LYS A 106 9.49 4.44 -8.43
C LYS A 106 10.34 5.25 -7.44
N LYS A 107 10.77 4.59 -6.37
CA LYS A 107 11.73 5.14 -5.41
C LYS A 107 12.62 4.02 -4.87
N PRO A 108 13.85 4.34 -4.41
CA PRO A 108 14.70 3.37 -3.75
C PRO A 108 13.98 2.73 -2.56
N THR A 109 14.09 1.41 -2.41
CA THR A 109 13.62 0.74 -1.19
C THR A 109 14.50 1.12 0.00
N LEU A 110 14.10 0.76 1.22
CA LEU A 110 14.92 1.03 2.41
C LEU A 110 16.26 0.28 2.33
N GLU A 111 16.22 -0.97 1.88
CA GLU A 111 17.37 -1.85 1.72
C GLU A 111 18.38 -1.28 0.73
N GLU A 112 17.93 -0.67 -0.37
CA GLU A 112 18.78 -0.04 -1.37
C GLU A 112 19.50 1.21 -0.84
N GLN A 113 18.95 1.83 0.20
CA GLN A 113 19.51 3.04 0.82
C GLN A 113 20.50 2.73 1.95
N ILE A 114 20.50 1.50 2.49
CA ILE A 114 21.41 1.12 3.57
C ILE A 114 22.67 0.46 2.96
N PRO A 115 23.85 1.13 3.01
CA PRO A 115 25.04 0.65 2.30
C PRO A 115 25.45 -0.78 2.66
N VAL A 116 25.30 -1.15 3.93
CA VAL A 116 25.70 -2.46 4.46
C VAL A 116 24.89 -3.61 3.87
N ILE A 117 23.62 -3.39 3.50
CA ILE A 117 22.72 -4.44 3.02
C ILE A 117 22.24 -4.24 1.58
N LYS A 118 22.74 -3.20 0.91
CA LYS A 118 22.35 -2.82 -0.45
C LYS A 118 22.49 -3.96 -1.46
N ASN A 119 23.56 -4.74 -1.35
CA ASN A 119 23.87 -5.82 -2.29
C ASN A 119 23.48 -7.20 -1.75
N LEU A 120 23.58 -7.41 -0.43
CA LEU A 120 23.37 -8.71 0.20
C LEU A 120 22.77 -8.54 1.59
N SER A 121 21.72 -9.29 1.91
CA SER A 121 21.11 -9.32 3.24
C SER A 121 22.13 -9.76 4.31
N LEU A 122 22.07 -9.22 5.53
CA LEU A 122 22.97 -9.57 6.63
C LEU A 122 23.09 -11.10 6.86
N VAL A 123 21.98 -11.83 6.79
CA VAL A 123 21.96 -13.29 6.97
C VAL A 123 22.75 -14.07 5.92
N LYS A 124 23.03 -13.46 4.77
CA LYS A 124 23.83 -14.05 3.68
C LYS A 124 25.27 -13.53 3.64
N GLN A 125 25.60 -12.55 4.48
CA GLN A 125 26.97 -12.03 4.56
C GLN A 125 27.83 -12.97 5.40
N ASP A 126 29.11 -13.08 5.04
CA ASP A 126 30.07 -13.85 5.83
C ASP A 126 30.27 -13.21 7.21
N PHE A 127 30.21 -14.03 8.25
CA PHE A 127 30.42 -13.64 9.63
C PHE A 127 31.65 -14.35 10.18
N ASP A 128 32.64 -13.57 10.63
CA ASP A 128 33.85 -14.09 11.27
C ASP A 128 33.89 -13.63 12.73
N ILE A 129 33.77 -14.59 13.64
CA ILE A 129 33.79 -14.34 15.08
C ILE A 129 35.16 -13.84 15.56
N ASN A 130 36.25 -14.22 14.90
CA ASN A 130 37.60 -13.80 15.29
C ASN A 130 37.81 -12.29 15.14
N ARG A 131 37.10 -11.66 14.19
CA ARG A 131 37.10 -10.18 14.06
C ARG A 131 36.51 -9.51 15.29
N ILE A 132 35.52 -10.11 15.92
CA ILE A 132 34.93 -9.57 17.15
C ILE A 132 35.92 -9.66 18.30
N ASP A 133 36.62 -10.79 18.44
CA ASP A 133 37.61 -10.98 19.50
C ASP A 133 38.71 -9.91 19.46
N SER A 134 39.22 -9.57 18.27
CA SER A 134 40.19 -8.47 18.11
C SER A 134 39.64 -7.10 18.50
N ILE A 135 38.35 -6.85 18.30
CA ILE A 135 37.71 -5.59 18.66
C ILE A 135 37.52 -5.53 20.17
N LEU A 136 37.05 -6.63 20.78
CA LEU A 136 36.87 -6.73 22.23
C LEU A 136 38.19 -6.54 22.98
N GLN A 137 39.29 -7.12 22.49
CA GLN A 137 40.62 -6.93 23.07
C GLN A 137 41.12 -5.48 23.00
N ASN A 138 40.59 -4.62 22.13
CA ASN A 138 40.97 -3.20 22.11
C ASN A 138 40.22 -2.36 23.18
N PHE A 139 39.19 -2.92 23.83
CA PHE A 139 38.41 -2.26 24.87
C PHE A 139 38.83 -2.65 26.30
N TYR A 140 39.68 -3.67 26.46
CA TYR A 140 40.25 -4.14 27.73
C TYR A 140 41.76 -4.00 27.73
#